data_AF-A0A0F9N651-F1
#
_entry.id   AF-A0A0F9N651-F1
#
_cell.length_a   1.000
_cell.length_b   1.000
_cell.length_c   1.000
_cell.angle_alpha   90.00
_cell.angle_beta   90.00
_cell.angle_gamma   90.00
#
_symmetry.space_group_name_H-M   'P 1'
#
loop_
_entity.id
_entity.type
_entity.pdbx_description
1 polymer ?
#
loop_
_entity_poly.entity_id
_entity_poly.type
_entity_poly.pdbx_seq_one_letter_code
_entity_poly.pdbx_strand_id
1 'polypeptide(L)'
;QPRREQRQQIMQAAKELDMNVVPEGGSTFFTNMSMIMDGHTGIEHNIPVAPVYKDVLTLWGNSKTGYTPTLIVNYGGINGEYYWYQKTNVWENERLLNFTPRYIVDSRSRNRTMVPDEEYENGPILVSKAVRKLADARKKNIIPF
;
A
#
# COMPACT_ATOMS: atom_id res chain seq x y z
N GLN A 1 -10.86 3.68 -11.77
CA GLN A 1 -11.61 3.51 -10.51
C GLN A 1 -13.07 3.92 -10.73
N PRO A 2 -14.07 3.15 -10.26
CA PRO A 2 -15.50 3.49 -10.42
C PRO A 2 -15.84 4.81 -9.74
N ARG A 3 -16.97 5.43 -10.11
CA ARG A 3 -17.47 6.65 -9.44
C ARG A 3 -17.94 6.35 -8.02
N ARG A 4 -18.11 7.38 -7.18
CA ARG A 4 -18.37 7.18 -5.74
C ARG A 4 -19.70 6.51 -5.48
N GLU A 5 -20.75 6.95 -6.15
CA GLU A 5 -22.08 6.37 -6.06
C GLU A 5 -22.11 4.88 -6.46
N GLN A 6 -21.27 4.49 -7.44
CA GLN A 6 -21.14 3.08 -7.82
C GLN A 6 -20.47 2.25 -6.70
N ARG A 7 -19.46 2.81 -6.01
CA ARG A 7 -18.87 2.15 -4.84
C ARG A 7 -19.87 2.04 -3.70
N GLN A 8 -20.69 3.06 -3.48
CA GLN A 8 -21.73 3.01 -2.44
C GLN A 8 -22.81 1.96 -2.74
N GLN A 9 -23.17 1.77 -4.01
CA GLN A 9 -24.03 0.64 -4.42
C GLN A 9 -23.39 -0.71 -4.10
N ILE A 10 -22.08 -0.87 -4.37
CA ILE A 10 -21.33 -2.08 -4.00
C ILE A 10 -21.32 -2.27 -2.48
N MET A 11 -21.08 -1.20 -1.71
CA MET A 11 -21.08 -1.26 -0.25
C MET A 11 -22.44 -1.69 0.31
N GLN A 12 -23.54 -1.20 -0.27
CA GLN A 12 -24.89 -1.59 0.13
C GLN A 12 -25.12 -3.08 -0.14
N ALA A 13 -24.83 -3.54 -1.36
CA ALA A 13 -24.97 -4.96 -1.72
C ALA A 13 -24.07 -5.87 -0.86
N ALA A 14 -22.82 -5.45 -0.61
CA ALA A 14 -21.91 -6.20 0.24
C ALA A 14 -22.41 -6.31 1.69
N LYS A 15 -23.01 -5.24 2.22
CA LYS A 15 -23.64 -5.27 3.55
C LYS A 15 -24.83 -6.23 3.61
N GLU A 16 -25.66 -6.28 2.56
CA GLU A 16 -26.80 -7.21 2.48
C GLU A 16 -26.36 -8.67 2.42
N LEU A 17 -25.17 -8.92 1.86
CA LEU A 17 -24.60 -10.26 1.67
C LEU A 17 -23.56 -10.65 2.73
N ASP A 18 -23.35 -9.81 3.75
CA ASP A 18 -22.28 -9.98 4.75
C ASP A 18 -20.89 -10.21 4.14
N MET A 19 -20.57 -9.45 3.09
CA MET A 19 -19.32 -9.55 2.33
C MET A 19 -18.36 -8.40 2.66
N ASN A 20 -17.07 -8.73 2.72
CA ASN A 20 -16.00 -7.75 2.78
C ASN A 20 -15.81 -7.05 1.42
N VAL A 21 -15.48 -5.76 1.46
CA VAL A 21 -15.12 -4.96 0.29
C VAL A 21 -13.69 -4.45 0.45
N VAL A 22 -12.78 -5.08 -0.28
CA VAL A 22 -11.32 -4.87 -0.21
C VAL A 22 -10.81 -4.32 -1.55
N PRO A 23 -11.05 -3.04 -1.86
CA PRO A 23 -10.54 -2.43 -3.08
C PRO A 23 -9.01 -2.47 -3.07
N GLU A 24 -8.44 -2.57 -4.27
CA GLU A 24 -7.00 -2.53 -4.51
C GLU A 24 -6.30 -1.35 -3.83
N GLY A 25 -7.02 -0.25 -3.57
CA GLY A 25 -6.40 1.00 -3.15
C GLY A 25 -5.55 1.56 -4.29
N GLY A 26 -5.75 2.84 -4.59
CA GLY A 26 -5.14 3.45 -5.77
C GLY A 26 -3.93 4.30 -5.45
N SER A 27 -3.21 4.68 -6.49
CA SER A 27 -2.31 5.85 -6.51
C SER A 27 -3.07 7.18 -6.44
N THR A 28 -4.36 7.18 -6.10
CA THR A 28 -5.22 8.36 -5.99
C THR A 28 -5.68 8.57 -4.54
N PHE A 29 -4.99 9.49 -3.85
CA PHE A 29 -5.18 9.76 -2.42
C PHE A 29 -6.64 10.00 -2.02
N PHE A 30 -7.35 10.91 -2.70
CA PHE A 30 -8.74 11.25 -2.37
C PHE A 30 -9.70 10.09 -2.62
N THR A 31 -9.42 9.22 -3.59
CA THR A 31 -10.21 8.00 -3.80
C THR A 31 -10.10 7.10 -2.58
N ASN A 32 -8.89 6.85 -2.09
CA ASN A 32 -8.66 6.05 -0.89
C ASN A 32 -9.36 6.65 0.33
N MET A 33 -9.27 7.97 0.52
CA MET A 33 -9.96 8.65 1.64
C MET A 33 -11.48 8.47 1.55
N SER A 34 -12.04 8.60 0.35
CA SER A 34 -13.48 8.38 0.15
C SER A 34 -13.90 6.92 0.38
N MET A 35 -13.05 5.94 0.06
CA MET A 35 -13.31 4.52 0.34
C MET A 35 -13.40 4.26 1.86
N ILE A 36 -12.50 4.87 2.65
CA ILE A 36 -12.58 4.83 4.13
C ILE A 36 -13.90 5.44 4.60
N MET A 37 -14.26 6.61 4.09
CA MET A 37 -15.50 7.31 4.46
C MET A 37 -16.75 6.52 4.07
N ASP A 38 -16.73 5.80 2.94
CA ASP A 38 -17.82 4.94 2.49
C ASP A 38 -17.88 3.61 3.27
N GLY A 39 -16.92 3.34 4.16
CA GLY A 39 -16.93 2.18 5.06
C GLY A 39 -16.34 0.91 4.47
N HIS A 40 -15.46 1.00 3.46
CA HIS A 40 -14.81 -0.19 2.87
C HIS A 40 -14.03 -0.95 3.96
N THR A 41 -14.06 -2.29 3.89
CA THR A 41 -13.49 -3.13 4.96
C THR A 41 -11.98 -3.19 4.92
N GLY A 42 -11.36 -2.95 3.75
CA GLY A 42 -9.91 -2.87 3.61
C GLY A 42 -9.50 -1.88 2.54
N ILE A 43 -8.23 -1.49 2.56
CA ILE A 43 -7.55 -0.81 1.47
C ILE A 43 -6.25 -1.57 1.25
N GLU A 44 -6.07 -2.08 0.03
CA GLU A 44 -4.80 -2.68 -0.39
C GLU A 44 -3.84 -1.58 -0.88
N HIS A 45 -2.57 -1.94 -1.09
CA HIS A 45 -1.48 -1.02 -1.46
C HIS A 45 -1.24 0.14 -0.48
N ASN A 46 -0.18 0.92 -0.71
CA ASN A 46 0.06 2.13 0.06
C ASN A 46 -0.68 3.34 -0.53
N ILE A 47 -1.07 4.31 0.30
CA ILE A 47 -1.51 5.61 -0.21
C ILE A 47 -0.32 6.37 -0.84
N PRO A 48 -0.55 7.17 -1.90
CA PRO A 48 0.50 7.85 -2.66
C PRO A 48 1.08 9.09 -1.97
N VAL A 49 0.80 9.30 -0.68
CA VAL A 49 1.19 10.50 0.07
C VAL A 49 1.89 10.10 1.35
N ALA A 50 3.12 10.59 1.51
CA ALA A 50 3.87 10.53 2.75
C ALA A 50 4.70 11.83 2.89
N PRO A 51 4.85 12.38 4.11
CA PRO A 51 4.26 11.92 5.37
C PRO A 51 2.75 12.19 5.44
N VAL A 52 2.08 11.51 6.37
CA VAL A 52 0.67 11.79 6.72
C VAL A 52 0.57 12.63 7.99
N TYR A 53 -0.48 13.45 8.07
CA TYR A 53 -0.71 14.39 9.16
C TYR A 53 -1.98 14.06 9.96
N LYS A 54 -2.30 14.93 10.93
CA LYS A 54 -3.33 14.70 11.96
C LYS A 54 -4.71 14.38 11.37
N ASP A 55 -5.09 15.05 10.29
CA ASP A 55 -6.34 14.84 9.56
C ASP A 55 -6.49 13.39 9.06
N VAL A 56 -5.47 12.90 8.34
CA VAL A 56 -5.44 11.54 7.81
C VAL A 56 -5.36 10.52 8.94
N LEU A 57 -4.49 10.76 9.93
CA LEU A 57 -4.35 9.87 11.09
C LEU A 57 -5.65 9.75 11.89
N THR A 58 -6.39 10.85 12.03
CA THR A 58 -7.68 10.86 12.74
C THR A 58 -8.75 10.12 11.94
N LEU A 59 -8.86 10.38 10.64
CA LEU A 59 -9.80 9.67 9.77
C LEU A 59 -9.52 8.16 9.79
N TRP A 60 -8.25 7.77 9.62
CA TRP A 60 -7.85 6.37 9.59
C TRP A 60 -8.05 5.68 10.94
N GLY A 61 -7.60 6.31 12.03
CA GLY A 61 -7.69 5.76 13.37
C GLY A 61 -9.12 5.60 13.87
N ASN A 62 -10.05 6.44 13.41
CA ASN A 62 -11.48 6.31 13.73
C ASN A 62 -12.22 5.33 12.82
N SER A 63 -11.60 4.89 11.73
CA SER A 63 -12.20 3.92 10.81
C SER A 63 -12.03 2.48 11.30
N LYS A 64 -12.89 1.58 10.84
CA LYS A 64 -12.73 0.13 11.01
C LYS A 64 -12.00 -0.54 9.84
N THR A 65 -11.66 0.23 8.80
CA THR A 65 -11.00 -0.24 7.58
C THR A 65 -9.62 -0.85 7.88
N GLY A 66 -9.39 -2.07 7.40
CA GLY A 66 -8.07 -2.70 7.37
C GLY A 66 -7.14 -2.04 6.36
N TYR A 67 -5.84 -2.27 6.49
CA TYR A 67 -4.84 -1.70 5.58
C TYR A 67 -3.77 -2.73 5.27
N THR A 68 -3.60 -3.03 3.98
CA THR A 68 -2.63 -4.01 3.47
C THR A 68 -1.65 -3.32 2.52
N PRO A 69 -0.71 -2.53 3.07
CA PRO A 69 0.21 -1.76 2.25
C PRO A 69 1.26 -2.66 1.59
N THR A 70 1.30 -2.62 0.26
CA THR A 70 2.46 -3.12 -0.49
C THR A 70 3.57 -2.07 -0.39
N LEU A 71 4.77 -2.49 0.01
CA LEU A 71 5.93 -1.59 0.13
C LEU A 71 6.98 -1.82 -0.96
N ILE A 72 6.89 -2.96 -1.66
CA ILE A 72 7.71 -3.26 -2.83
C ILE A 72 7.17 -2.50 -4.05
N VAL A 73 5.85 -2.53 -4.26
CA VAL A 73 5.13 -1.63 -5.19
C VAL A 73 4.72 -0.42 -4.37
N ASN A 74 5.35 0.72 -4.66
CA ASN A 74 5.23 1.94 -3.86
C ASN A 74 4.60 3.05 -4.70
N TYR A 75 3.42 3.52 -4.29
CA TYR A 75 2.80 4.70 -4.89
C TYR A 75 3.38 6.00 -4.30
N GLY A 76 3.56 7.01 -5.15
CA GLY A 76 4.09 8.32 -4.76
C GLY A 76 5.62 8.45 -4.76
N GLY A 77 6.34 7.42 -5.21
CA GLY A 77 7.80 7.45 -5.35
C GLY A 77 8.32 6.22 -6.10
N ILE A 78 9.63 5.97 -6.04
CA ILE A 78 10.23 4.77 -6.65
C ILE A 78 9.72 3.48 -5.97
N ASN A 79 9.57 2.40 -6.75
CA ASN A 79 9.27 1.09 -6.17
C ASN A 79 10.44 0.56 -5.34
N GLY A 80 10.16 -0.01 -4.18
CA GLY A 80 11.16 -0.67 -3.33
C GLY A 80 11.83 -1.87 -4.00
N GLU A 81 11.20 -2.44 -5.04
CA GLU A 81 11.80 -3.49 -5.88
C GLU A 81 13.16 -3.07 -6.47
N TYR A 82 13.27 -1.80 -6.92
CA TYR A 82 14.50 -1.29 -7.53
C TYR A 82 15.67 -1.19 -6.55
N TYR A 83 15.40 -0.98 -5.26
CA TYR A 83 16.44 -1.01 -4.22
C TYR A 83 17.17 -2.36 -4.24
N TRP A 84 16.41 -3.45 -4.24
CA TRP A 84 16.97 -4.79 -4.24
C TRP A 84 17.72 -5.08 -5.53
N TYR A 85 17.16 -4.70 -6.68
CA TYR A 85 17.86 -4.85 -7.96
C TYR A 85 19.17 -4.07 -7.99
N GLN A 86 19.18 -2.82 -7.55
CA GLN A 86 20.36 -1.96 -7.56
C GLN A 86 21.44 -2.42 -6.57
N LYS A 87 21.04 -2.82 -5.36
CA LYS A 87 21.96 -3.06 -4.23
C LYS A 87 22.36 -4.52 -4.04
N THR A 88 21.67 -5.47 -4.69
CA THR A 88 21.92 -6.91 -4.48
C THR A 88 21.90 -7.69 -5.79
N ASN A 89 22.52 -8.87 -5.79
CA ASN A 89 22.46 -9.80 -6.91
C ASN A 89 21.23 -10.69 -6.81
N VAL A 90 20.03 -10.14 -7.01
CA VAL A 90 18.75 -10.88 -6.90
C VAL A 90 18.74 -12.13 -7.80
N TRP A 91 19.41 -12.08 -8.96
CA TRP A 91 19.56 -13.22 -9.88
C TRP A 91 20.40 -14.39 -9.35
N GLU A 92 21.03 -14.25 -8.19
CA GLU A 92 21.81 -15.31 -7.52
C GLU A 92 21.02 -15.96 -6.37
N ASN A 93 19.79 -15.50 -6.09
CA ASN A 93 18.97 -16.04 -5.02
C ASN A 93 18.39 -17.41 -5.41
N GLU A 94 19.04 -18.49 -4.95
CA GLU A 94 18.63 -19.87 -5.24
C GLU A 94 17.18 -20.15 -4.83
N ARG A 95 16.75 -19.64 -3.67
CA ARG A 95 15.38 -19.84 -3.20
C ARG A 95 14.36 -19.20 -4.14
N LEU A 96 14.61 -17.99 -4.65
CA LEU A 96 13.77 -17.33 -5.64
C LEU A 96 13.75 -18.11 -6.96
N LEU A 97 14.93 -18.57 -7.42
CA LEU A 97 15.07 -19.30 -8.68
C LEU A 97 14.39 -20.68 -8.67
N ASN A 98 14.13 -21.26 -7.49
CA ASN A 98 13.33 -22.49 -7.38
C ASN A 98 11.85 -22.28 -7.76
N PHE A 99 11.33 -21.06 -7.66
CA PHE A 99 9.90 -20.76 -7.87
C PHE A 99 9.63 -19.79 -9.02
N THR A 100 10.66 -19.09 -9.53
CA THR A 100 10.51 -18.09 -10.58
C THR A 100 11.44 -18.40 -11.76
N PRO A 101 10.92 -18.55 -12.99
CA PRO A 101 11.74 -18.78 -14.17
C PRO A 101 12.85 -17.75 -14.32
N ARG A 102 14.05 -18.23 -14.66
CA ARG A 102 15.26 -17.41 -14.66
C ARG A 102 15.19 -16.21 -15.59
N TYR A 103 14.54 -16.35 -16.75
CA TYR A 103 14.38 -15.24 -17.70
C TYR A 103 13.58 -14.06 -17.15
N ILE A 104 12.64 -14.29 -16.22
CA ILE A 104 11.89 -13.23 -15.53
C ILE A 104 12.79 -12.48 -14.54
N VAL A 105 13.59 -13.23 -13.76
CA VAL A 105 14.49 -12.63 -12.76
C VAL A 105 15.65 -11.90 -13.45
N ASP A 106 16.28 -12.53 -14.43
CA ASP A 106 17.45 -11.98 -15.13
C ASP A 106 17.09 -10.68 -15.86
N SER A 107 15.96 -10.63 -16.59
CA SER A 107 15.55 -9.45 -17.35
C SER A 107 15.30 -8.21 -16.50
N ARG A 108 14.82 -8.39 -15.26
CA ARG A 108 14.49 -7.29 -14.34
C ARG A 108 15.65 -6.91 -13.42
N SER A 109 16.45 -7.89 -12.97
CA SER A 109 17.43 -7.67 -11.91
C SER A 109 18.87 -7.43 -12.38
N ARG A 110 19.24 -7.91 -13.58
CA ARG A 110 20.60 -7.71 -14.13
C ARG A 110 20.76 -6.34 -14.79
N ASN A 111 19.72 -5.87 -15.47
CA ASN A 111 19.66 -4.55 -16.06
C ASN A 111 19.12 -3.55 -15.04
N ARG A 112 20.01 -3.07 -14.18
CA ARG A 112 19.64 -2.28 -13.00
C ARG A 112 19.30 -0.84 -13.37
N THR A 113 18.11 -0.38 -12.99
CA THR A 113 17.82 1.05 -12.89
C THR A 113 18.61 1.64 -11.73
N MET A 114 19.42 2.65 -11.99
CA MET A 114 20.20 3.34 -10.96
C MET A 114 19.42 4.56 -10.48
N VAL A 115 19.09 4.57 -9.19
CA VAL A 115 18.34 5.64 -8.54
C VAL A 115 19.19 6.20 -7.39
N PRO A 116 19.21 7.54 -7.17
CA PRO A 116 19.84 8.11 -5.98
C PRO A 116 19.25 7.51 -4.69
N ASP A 117 20.08 7.31 -3.67
CA ASP A 117 19.64 6.67 -2.42
C ASP A 117 18.54 7.49 -1.69
N GLU A 118 18.55 8.81 -1.89
CA GLU A 118 17.53 9.72 -1.37
C GLU A 118 16.11 9.39 -1.87
N GLU A 119 15.95 8.87 -3.08
CA GLU A 119 14.64 8.47 -3.60
C GLU A 119 14.09 7.24 -2.85
N TYR A 120 14.96 6.36 -2.37
CA TYR A 120 14.53 5.24 -1.52
C TYR A 120 14.12 5.72 -0.13
N GLU A 121 14.83 6.71 0.42
CA GLU A 121 14.49 7.37 1.68
C GLU A 121 13.15 8.10 1.60
N ASN A 122 12.95 8.92 0.57
CA ASN A 122 11.74 9.72 0.34
C ASN A 122 10.57 8.91 -0.24
N GLY A 123 10.82 7.73 -0.82
CA GLY A 123 9.81 6.82 -1.34
C GLY A 123 9.45 5.71 -0.34
N PRO A 124 9.82 4.45 -0.60
CA PRO A 124 9.34 3.29 0.14
C PRO A 124 9.68 3.33 1.64
N ILE A 125 10.80 3.93 2.04
CA ILE A 125 11.16 4.05 3.47
C ILE A 125 10.27 5.07 4.19
N LEU A 126 10.08 6.26 3.63
CA LEU A 126 9.18 7.27 4.18
C LEU A 126 7.73 6.77 4.22
N VAL A 127 7.28 6.08 3.16
CA VAL A 127 5.97 5.44 3.12
C VAL A 127 5.85 4.37 4.21
N SER A 128 6.87 3.54 4.42
CA SER A 128 6.89 2.56 5.52
C SER A 128 6.75 3.22 6.89
N LYS A 129 7.42 4.36 7.10
CA LYS A 129 7.27 5.18 8.32
C LYS A 129 5.85 5.73 8.46
N ALA A 130 5.22 6.18 7.37
CA ALA A 130 3.84 6.66 7.38
C ALA A 130 2.82 5.54 7.67
N VAL A 131 2.99 4.37 7.04
CA VAL A 131 2.22 3.15 7.32
C VAL A 131 2.28 2.80 8.81
N ARG A 132 3.47 2.88 9.42
CA ARG A 132 3.62 2.64 10.85
C ARG A 132 2.78 3.62 11.68
N LYS A 133 2.81 4.91 11.36
CA LYS A 133 2.00 5.93 12.06
C LYS A 133 0.50 5.66 11.93
N LEU A 134 0.02 5.23 10.76
CA LEU A 134 -1.38 4.86 10.54
C LEU A 134 -1.78 3.66 11.40
N ALA A 135 -0.94 2.63 11.46
CA ALA A 135 -1.17 1.46 12.31
C ALA A 135 -1.23 1.82 13.80
N ASP A 136 -0.35 2.72 14.26
CA ASP A 136 -0.33 3.17 15.65
C ASP A 136 -1.54 4.05 16.00
N ALA A 137 -2.02 4.88 15.06
CA ALA A 137 -3.23 5.68 15.25
C ALA A 137 -4.47 4.81 15.50
N ARG A 138 -4.57 3.67 14.81
CA ARG A 138 -5.67 2.70 15.02
C ARG A 138 -5.64 2.07 16.40
N LYS A 139 -4.46 1.73 16.92
CA LYS A 139 -4.31 1.13 18.27
C LYS A 139 -4.77 2.06 19.39
N LYS A 140 -4.51 3.36 19.26
CA LYS A 140 -4.89 4.36 20.27
C LYS A 140 -6.40 4.52 20.46
N ASN A 141 -7.18 4.16 19.44
CA ASN A 141 -8.65 4.25 19.46
C ASN A 141 -9.34 2.93 19.82
N ILE A 142 -8.59 1.87 20.13
CA ILE A 142 -9.14 0.67 20.75
C ILE A 142 -9.31 1.00 22.22
N ILE A 143 -10.53 1.40 22.62
CA ILE A 143 -10.91 1.49 24.02
C ILE A 143 -10.74 0.07 24.60
N PRO A 144 -9.90 -0.15 25.63
CA PRO A 144 -9.83 -1.44 26.29
C PRO A 144 -11.20 -1.71 26.93
N PHE A 145 -11.77 -2.88 26.64
CA PHE A 145 -12.93 -3.41 27.34
C PHE A 145 -12.57 -3.77 28.79
#